data_AF-A0A1I3CJL4-F1
#
_entry.id   AF-A0A1I3CJL4-F1
#
_cell.length_a   1.000
_cell.length_b   1.000
_cell.length_c   1.000
_cell.angle_alpha   90.00
_cell.angle_beta   90.00
_cell.angle_gamma   90.00
#
_symmetry.space_group_name_H-M   'P 1'
#
loop_
_entity.id
_entity.type
_entity.pdbx_description
1 polymer ?
#
loop_
_entity_poly.entity_id
_entity_poly.type
_entity_poly.pdbx_seq_one_letter_code
_entity_poly.pdbx_strand_id
1 'polypeptide(L)'
;MANQSKLEALTRFFEAIDGLRDQGIVINQKDFTGQLGEWLVEVILNGKRATNACQGGWDVDVNGCRVQVKTHAKDDTNRTAWTSLANPSSEIADELIIIVFTKTYKLKAFYRVPWDQAVSLIRTTTARKNDREIIRHKIHWKDIVMYSQDIGMLPKQDIISFFKL
;
A
#
# COMPACT_ATOMS: atom_id res chain seq x y z
N MET A 1 -28.87 24.41 5.79
CA MET A 1 -28.40 23.53 6.88
C MET A 1 -27.63 22.31 6.37
N ALA A 2 -28.15 21.47 5.47
CA ALA A 2 -27.44 20.26 4.99
C ALA A 2 -26.11 20.54 4.24
N ASN A 3 -25.98 21.68 3.58
CA ASN A 3 -24.72 22.05 2.93
C ASN A 3 -23.68 22.60 3.93
N GLN A 4 -24.13 23.18 5.05
CA GLN A 4 -23.24 23.74 6.05
C GLN A 4 -22.44 22.63 6.76
N SER A 5 -23.12 21.57 7.21
CA SER A 5 -22.45 20.43 7.86
C SER A 5 -21.48 19.69 6.92
N LYS A 6 -21.79 19.63 5.62
CA LYS A 6 -20.89 19.07 4.60
C LYS A 6 -19.64 19.93 4.43
N LEU A 7 -19.79 21.25 4.38
CA LEU A 7 -18.65 22.18 4.29
C LEU A 7 -17.76 22.09 5.53
N GLU A 8 -18.34 22.02 6.72
CA GLU A 8 -17.58 21.84 7.97
C GLU A 8 -16.80 20.52 7.99
N ALA A 9 -17.38 19.42 7.51
CA ALA A 9 -16.69 18.15 7.40
C ALA A 9 -15.51 18.21 6.42
N LEU A 10 -15.67 18.92 5.29
CA LEU A 10 -14.60 19.13 4.32
C LEU A 10 -13.47 19.99 4.91
N THR A 11 -13.80 21.07 5.63
CA THR A 11 -12.80 21.91 6.30
C THR A 11 -11.95 21.09 7.27
N ARG A 12 -12.57 20.29 8.15
CA ARG A 12 -11.84 19.43 9.08
C ARG A 12 -10.97 18.39 8.36
N PHE A 13 -11.45 17.86 7.24
CA PHE A 13 -10.67 16.93 6.43
C PHE A 13 -9.44 17.60 5.82
N PHE A 14 -9.57 18.81 5.29
CA PHE A 14 -8.44 19.56 4.74
C PHE A 14 -7.39 19.88 5.81
N GLU A 15 -7.83 20.38 6.96
CA GLU A 15 -6.96 20.63 8.11
C GLU A 15 -6.24 19.35 8.58
N ALA A 16 -6.95 18.22 8.62
CA ALA A 16 -6.35 16.94 8.99
C ALA A 16 -5.32 16.48 7.97
N ILE A 17 -5.58 16.62 6.66
CA ILE A 17 -4.62 16.28 5.61
C ILE A 17 -3.37 17.16 5.69
N ASP A 18 -3.53 18.46 5.97
CA ASP A 18 -2.42 19.37 6.16
C ASP A 18 -1.59 18.98 7.39
N GLY A 19 -2.24 18.68 8.52
CA GLY A 19 -1.56 18.16 9.70
C GLY A 19 -0.79 16.85 9.44
N LEU A 20 -1.35 15.93 8.65
CA LEU A 20 -0.65 14.70 8.24
C LEU A 20 0.55 15.00 7.35
N ARG A 21 0.49 16.05 6.53
CA ARG A 21 1.62 16.50 5.70
C ARG A 21 2.73 17.11 6.54
N ASP A 22 2.38 17.92 7.53
CA ASP A 22 3.34 18.52 8.46
C ASP A 22 4.08 17.47 9.30
N GLN A 23 3.40 16.38 9.63
CA GLN A 23 4.00 15.21 10.29
C GLN A 23 4.73 14.27 9.32
N GLY A 24 4.78 14.60 8.03
CA GLY A 24 5.43 13.81 6.99
C GLY A 24 4.74 12.49 6.66
N ILE A 25 3.53 12.22 7.14
CA ILE A 25 2.78 10.98 6.83
C ILE A 25 2.38 11.00 5.35
N VAL A 26 1.89 12.15 4.88
CA VAL A 26 1.58 12.42 3.48
C VAL A 26 2.66 13.34 2.93
N ILE A 27 3.28 13.00 1.80
CA ILE A 27 4.42 13.75 1.24
C ILE A 27 4.12 14.37 -0.12
N ASN A 28 3.07 13.92 -0.81
CA ASN A 28 2.68 14.45 -2.13
C ASN A 28 1.17 14.24 -2.41
N GLN A 29 0.75 14.46 -3.66
CA GLN A 29 -0.64 14.34 -4.10
C GLN A 29 -1.06 12.90 -4.50
N LYS A 30 -0.24 11.87 -4.24
CA LYS A 30 -0.65 10.47 -4.42
C LYS A 30 -1.88 10.16 -3.55
N ASP A 31 -2.53 9.04 -3.82
CA ASP A 31 -3.65 8.60 -2.99
C ASP A 31 -3.20 8.38 -1.52
N PHE A 32 -4.09 8.74 -0.59
CA PHE A 32 -3.80 8.67 0.85
C PHE A 32 -3.54 7.24 1.32
N THR A 33 -4.23 6.24 0.76
CA THR A 33 -4.08 4.84 1.18
C THR A 33 -2.68 4.31 0.90
N GLY A 34 -2.15 4.56 -0.30
CA GLY A 34 -0.78 4.24 -0.68
C GLY A 34 0.22 4.96 0.20
N GLN A 35 0.08 6.28 0.37
CA GLN A 35 1.01 7.05 1.21
C GLN A 35 1.03 6.61 2.68
N LEU A 36 -0.13 6.27 3.24
CA LEU A 36 -0.23 5.73 4.60
C LEU A 36 0.49 4.37 4.71
N GLY A 37 0.35 3.50 3.71
CA GLY A 37 1.06 2.23 3.68
C GLY A 37 2.56 2.39 3.52
N GLU A 38 3.02 3.25 2.60
CA GLU A 38 4.44 3.58 2.43
C GLU A 38 5.03 4.13 3.75
N TRP A 39 4.33 5.05 4.42
CA TRP A 39 4.74 5.61 5.72
C TRP A 39 4.78 4.53 6.81
N LEU A 40 3.78 3.64 6.86
CA LEU A 40 3.77 2.58 7.86
C LEU A 40 4.98 1.66 7.70
N VAL A 41 5.32 1.26 6.46
CA VAL A 41 6.51 0.45 6.17
C VAL A 41 7.79 1.18 6.56
N GLU A 42 7.91 2.46 6.20
CA GLU A 42 9.04 3.31 6.60
C GLU A 42 9.28 3.26 8.10
N VAL A 43 8.23 3.46 8.90
CA VAL A 43 8.38 3.52 10.35
C VAL A 43 8.67 2.16 10.97
N ILE A 44 7.92 1.12 10.60
CA ILE A 44 8.08 -0.19 11.26
C ILE A 44 9.39 -0.89 10.88
N LEU A 45 9.91 -0.63 9.68
CA LEU A 45 11.18 -1.22 9.23
C LEU A 45 12.38 -0.29 9.41
N ASN A 46 12.17 0.91 9.99
CA ASN A 46 13.18 1.99 10.03
C ASN A 46 13.79 2.26 8.65
N GLY A 47 12.95 2.29 7.62
CA GLY A 47 13.34 2.59 6.25
C GLY A 47 13.31 4.10 5.94
N LYS A 48 13.45 4.40 4.66
CA LYS A 48 13.31 5.75 4.10
C LYS A 48 12.48 5.68 2.82
N ARG A 49 11.39 6.44 2.76
CA ARG A 49 10.57 6.51 1.54
C ARG A 49 11.33 7.13 0.37
N ALA A 50 11.03 6.63 -0.82
CA ALA A 50 11.50 7.23 -2.08
C ALA A 50 10.91 8.64 -2.23
N THR A 51 11.76 9.62 -2.52
CA THR A 51 11.32 11.01 -2.77
C THR A 51 10.66 11.17 -4.14
N ASN A 52 11.02 10.31 -5.11
CA ASN A 52 10.49 10.32 -6.47
C ASN A 52 9.90 8.96 -6.83
N ALA A 53 8.60 8.93 -7.15
CA ALA A 53 7.88 7.71 -7.50
C ALA A 53 8.24 7.12 -8.87
N CYS A 54 8.99 7.84 -9.72
CA CYS A 54 8.97 7.61 -11.15
C CYS A 54 10.01 6.64 -11.73
N GLN A 55 11.03 6.14 -10.99
CA GLN A 55 12.17 5.48 -11.66
C GLN A 55 12.70 4.17 -11.07
N GLY A 56 11.96 3.42 -10.25
CA GLY A 56 12.51 2.16 -9.72
C GLY A 56 11.55 1.01 -9.39
N GLY A 57 10.23 1.24 -9.36
CA GLY A 57 9.32 0.18 -8.93
C GLY A 57 9.39 -0.17 -7.44
N TRP A 58 10.13 0.59 -6.63
CA TRP A 58 10.20 0.48 -5.17
C TRP A 58 9.74 1.80 -4.53
N ASP A 59 9.31 1.72 -3.28
CA ASP A 59 8.69 2.82 -2.54
C ASP A 59 9.44 3.14 -1.23
N VAL A 60 10.10 2.16 -0.61
CA VAL A 60 10.88 2.33 0.63
C VAL A 60 12.23 1.64 0.52
N ASP A 61 13.31 2.31 0.91
CA ASP A 61 14.63 1.70 1.11
C ASP A 61 14.78 1.32 2.60
N VAL A 62 15.06 0.05 2.86
CA VAL A 62 15.28 -0.47 4.21
C VAL A 62 16.70 -0.99 4.29
N ASN A 63 17.64 -0.11 4.66
CA ASN A 63 19.06 -0.42 4.76
C ASN A 63 19.64 -1.04 3.47
N GLY A 64 19.28 -0.47 2.31
CA GLY A 64 19.71 -0.97 1.00
C GLY A 64 18.82 -2.06 0.39
N CYS A 65 17.81 -2.55 1.13
CA CYS A 65 16.75 -3.40 0.58
C CYS A 65 15.64 -2.54 -0.01
N ARG A 66 15.39 -2.68 -1.32
CA ARG A 66 14.37 -1.92 -2.06
C ARG A 66 13.03 -2.61 -1.94
N VAL A 67 12.12 -1.99 -1.21
CA VAL A 67 10.79 -2.54 -0.93
C VAL A 67 9.76 -1.85 -1.82
N GLN A 68 8.99 -2.62 -2.59
CA GLN A 68 7.76 -2.13 -3.20
C GLN A 68 6.59 -2.29 -2.22
N VAL A 69 5.79 -1.25 -2.05
CA VAL A 69 4.62 -1.24 -1.17
C VAL A 69 3.35 -1.15 -2.00
N LYS A 70 2.40 -2.05 -1.74
CA LYS A 70 1.06 -2.01 -2.31
C LYS A 70 0.03 -2.02 -1.20
N THR A 71 -0.84 -1.02 -1.19
CA THR A 71 -1.78 -0.82 -0.08
C THR A 71 -3.22 -0.83 -0.58
N HIS A 72 -4.09 -1.42 0.22
CA HIS A 72 -5.51 -1.55 -0.07
C HIS A 72 -6.34 -1.18 1.14
N ALA A 73 -7.34 -0.33 0.99
CA ALA A 73 -8.42 -0.16 1.95
C ALA A 73 -9.66 -0.91 1.43
N LYS A 74 -10.24 -1.78 2.25
CA LYS A 74 -11.38 -2.63 1.86
C LYS A 74 -12.64 -2.23 2.58
N ASP A 75 -13.64 -1.88 1.78
CA ASP A 75 -15.04 -1.85 2.22
C ASP A 75 -15.56 -3.27 2.45
N ASP A 76 -16.58 -3.41 3.28
CA ASP A 76 -17.15 -4.69 3.73
C ASP A 76 -17.73 -5.50 2.57
N THR A 77 -18.10 -4.83 1.49
CA THR A 77 -18.66 -5.43 0.27
C THR A 77 -17.60 -5.84 -0.76
N ASN A 78 -16.36 -5.33 -0.64
CA ASN A 78 -15.32 -5.55 -1.64
C ASN A 78 -14.59 -6.89 -1.40
N ARG A 79 -14.87 -7.87 -2.26
CA ARG A 79 -14.27 -9.22 -2.21
C ARG A 79 -12.97 -9.38 -3.01
N THR A 80 -12.42 -8.31 -3.57
CA THR A 80 -11.19 -8.39 -4.36
C THR A 80 -10.01 -8.71 -3.47
N ALA A 81 -9.38 -9.86 -3.70
CA ALA A 81 -8.22 -10.36 -2.95
C ALA A 81 -7.02 -10.60 -3.88
N TRP A 82 -6.66 -9.58 -4.64
CA TRP A 82 -5.48 -9.55 -5.50
C TRP A 82 -4.93 -8.13 -5.59
N THR A 83 -3.64 -8.06 -5.90
CA THR A 83 -2.88 -6.81 -6.08
C THR A 83 -2.39 -6.74 -7.53
N SER A 84 -2.60 -5.59 -8.20
CA SER A 84 -2.05 -5.35 -9.53
C SER A 84 -0.63 -4.83 -9.46
N LEU A 85 0.20 -5.29 -10.38
CA LEU A 85 1.59 -4.86 -10.57
C LEU A 85 1.75 -4.31 -11.98
N ALA A 86 2.50 -3.22 -12.16
CA ALA A 86 2.54 -2.49 -13.42
C ALA A 86 3.51 -3.14 -14.41
N ASN A 87 4.74 -3.50 -13.98
CA ASN A 87 5.69 -4.16 -14.87
C ASN A 87 6.79 -4.94 -14.11
N PRO A 88 6.48 -6.13 -13.58
CA PRO A 88 7.34 -6.85 -12.64
C PRO A 88 8.76 -7.15 -13.14
N SER A 89 8.94 -7.30 -14.45
CA SER A 89 10.23 -7.62 -15.08
C SER A 89 11.20 -6.43 -15.15
N SER A 90 10.73 -5.21 -14.92
CA SER A 90 11.53 -3.98 -15.00
C SER A 90 11.77 -3.30 -13.65
N GLU A 91 11.13 -3.81 -12.60
CA GLU A 91 11.17 -3.21 -11.26
C GLU A 91 12.39 -3.72 -10.49
N ILE A 92 13.11 -2.81 -9.83
CA ILE A 92 14.33 -3.10 -9.05
C ILE A 92 13.98 -3.23 -7.57
N ALA A 93 13.02 -4.10 -7.25
CA ALA A 93 12.63 -4.40 -5.87
C ALA A 93 13.25 -5.72 -5.40
N ASP A 94 13.59 -5.77 -4.12
CA ASP A 94 14.05 -6.96 -3.42
C ASP A 94 12.90 -7.63 -2.66
N GLU A 95 11.90 -6.85 -2.24
CA GLU A 95 10.71 -7.32 -1.54
C GLU A 95 9.43 -6.61 -2.01
N LEU A 96 8.32 -7.33 -1.96
CA LEU A 96 6.96 -6.81 -2.08
C LEU A 96 6.26 -6.88 -0.72
N ILE A 97 5.84 -5.72 -0.22
CA ILE A 97 4.96 -5.62 0.95
C ILE A 97 3.54 -5.25 0.50
N ILE A 98 2.57 -6.09 0.88
CA ILE A 98 1.14 -5.81 0.65
C ILE A 98 0.47 -5.55 1.99
N ILE A 99 -0.17 -4.39 2.12
CA ILE A 99 -0.90 -3.98 3.32
C ILE A 99 -2.38 -3.90 2.98
N VAL A 100 -3.20 -4.55 3.81
CA VAL A 100 -4.65 -4.52 3.69
C VAL A 100 -5.24 -3.89 4.94
N PHE A 101 -5.91 -2.77 4.75
CA PHE A 101 -6.69 -2.08 5.75
C PHE A 101 -8.19 -2.36 5.60
N THR A 102 -8.95 -2.16 6.68
CA THR A 102 -10.41 -1.98 6.65
C THR A 102 -10.78 -0.59 6.11
N LYS A 103 -12.09 -0.34 5.92
CA LYS A 103 -12.61 0.97 5.51
C LYS A 103 -12.29 2.12 6.48
N THR A 104 -12.02 1.80 7.75
CA THR A 104 -11.62 2.75 8.80
C THR A 104 -10.11 2.71 9.07
N TYR A 105 -9.33 2.18 8.13
CA TYR A 105 -7.87 2.08 8.20
C TYR A 105 -7.33 1.19 9.33
N LYS A 106 -8.08 0.21 9.84
CA LYS A 106 -7.53 -0.81 10.75
C LYS A 106 -6.79 -1.89 9.96
N LEU A 107 -5.64 -2.36 10.45
CA LEU A 107 -4.84 -3.41 9.80
C LEU A 107 -5.60 -4.73 9.80
N LYS A 108 -5.81 -5.27 8.59
CA LYS A 108 -6.46 -6.56 8.35
C LYS A 108 -5.46 -7.63 7.91
N ALA A 109 -4.47 -7.26 7.10
CA ALA A 109 -3.39 -8.17 6.70
C ALA A 109 -2.12 -7.39 6.35
N PHE A 110 -0.98 -8.06 6.55
CA PHE A 110 0.33 -7.57 6.17
C PHE A 110 1.10 -8.75 5.56
N TYR A 111 1.46 -8.67 4.29
CA TYR A 111 2.25 -9.69 3.61
C TYR A 111 3.63 -9.13 3.30
N ARG A 112 4.67 -9.94 3.49
CA ARG A 112 6.06 -9.60 3.15
C ARG A 112 6.65 -10.72 2.31
N VAL A 113 6.77 -10.48 1.01
CA VAL A 113 7.12 -11.49 0.00
C VAL A 113 8.46 -11.10 -0.63
N PRO A 114 9.47 -12.00 -0.68
CA PRO A 114 10.65 -11.79 -1.51
C PRO A 114 10.25 -11.55 -2.97
N TRP A 115 10.92 -10.62 -3.66
CA TRP A 115 10.49 -10.17 -4.99
C TRP A 115 10.51 -11.30 -6.04
N ASP A 116 11.53 -12.14 -6.02
CA ASP A 116 11.65 -13.32 -6.89
C ASP A 116 10.44 -14.27 -6.72
N GLN A 117 10.03 -14.50 -5.47
CA GLN A 117 8.86 -15.30 -5.14
C GLN A 117 7.58 -14.62 -5.60
N ALA A 118 7.44 -13.32 -5.37
CA ALA A 118 6.30 -12.55 -5.87
C ALA A 118 6.18 -12.66 -7.40
N VAL A 119 7.28 -12.46 -8.15
CA VAL A 119 7.32 -12.56 -9.61
C VAL A 119 6.87 -13.94 -10.09
N SER A 120 7.32 -15.02 -9.43
CA SER A 120 6.92 -16.39 -9.80
C SER A 120 5.42 -16.67 -9.63
N LEU A 121 4.73 -15.92 -8.76
CA LEU A 121 3.32 -16.08 -8.43
C LEU A 121 2.41 -15.12 -9.22
N ILE A 122 3.00 -14.24 -10.04
CA ILE A 122 2.24 -13.28 -10.84
C ILE A 122 1.56 -13.97 -12.01
N ARG A 123 0.26 -13.67 -12.15
CA ARG A 123 -0.55 -14.06 -13.29
C ARG A 123 -0.65 -12.89 -14.24
N THR A 124 -0.18 -13.08 -15.47
CA THR A 124 -0.31 -12.11 -16.55
C THR A 124 -1.54 -12.44 -17.39
N THR A 125 -2.46 -11.49 -17.50
CA THR A 125 -3.63 -11.61 -18.36
C THR A 125 -3.65 -10.48 -19.37
N THR A 126 -3.93 -10.82 -20.61
CA THR A 126 -4.15 -9.87 -21.69
C THR A 126 -5.65 -9.68 -21.91
N ALA A 127 -6.09 -8.42 -21.98
CA ALA A 127 -7.44 -8.05 -22.39
C ALA A 127 -7.39 -7.07 -23.57
N ARG A 128 -8.40 -7.07 -24.44
CA ARG A 128 -8.60 -6.02 -25.45
C ARG A 128 -9.65 -5.02 -24.99
N LYS A 129 -9.38 -3.73 -25.13
CA LYS A 129 -10.37 -2.66 -24.94
C LYS A 129 -10.11 -1.56 -25.96
N ASN A 130 -11.11 -1.26 -26.81
CA ASN A 130 -11.03 -0.25 -27.87
C ASN A 130 -9.75 -0.40 -28.72
N ASP A 131 -9.51 -1.60 -29.26
CA ASP A 131 -8.35 -1.97 -30.07
C ASP A 131 -6.97 -1.81 -29.41
N ARG A 132 -6.93 -1.58 -28.10
CA ARG A 132 -5.70 -1.58 -27.30
C ARG A 132 -5.57 -2.85 -26.50
N GLU A 133 -4.38 -3.44 -26.54
CA GLU A 133 -3.99 -4.52 -25.66
C GLU A 133 -3.70 -3.96 -24.26
N ILE A 134 -4.35 -4.53 -23.25
CA ILE A 134 -4.15 -4.20 -21.84
C ILE A 134 -3.57 -5.44 -21.17
N ILE A 135 -2.29 -5.37 -20.85
CA ILE A 135 -1.60 -6.37 -20.04
C ILE A 135 -1.86 -6.05 -18.57
N ARG A 136 -2.22 -7.07 -17.79
CA ARG A 136 -2.43 -6.95 -16.35
C ARG A 136 -1.63 -8.01 -15.65
N HIS A 137 -0.75 -7.59 -14.74
CA HIS A 137 -0.06 -8.47 -13.83
C HIS A 137 -0.77 -8.45 -12.48
N LYS A 138 -1.11 -9.62 -11.95
CA LYS A 138 -1.81 -9.74 -10.68
C LYS A 138 -1.19 -10.83 -9.82
N ILE A 139 -1.06 -10.55 -8.54
CA ILE A 139 -0.77 -11.54 -7.52
C ILE A 139 -2.02 -11.72 -6.63
N HIS A 140 -2.47 -12.96 -6.45
CA HIS A 140 -3.62 -13.25 -5.60
C HIS A 140 -3.16 -13.48 -4.16
N TRP A 141 -3.87 -12.91 -3.18
CA TRP A 141 -3.45 -12.99 -1.78
C TRP A 141 -3.45 -14.40 -1.21
N LYS A 142 -4.32 -15.27 -1.73
CA LYS A 142 -4.33 -16.70 -1.39
C LYS A 142 -3.03 -17.42 -1.79
N ASP A 143 -2.35 -16.95 -2.82
CA ASP A 143 -1.13 -17.56 -3.34
C ASP A 143 0.10 -17.09 -2.52
N ILE A 144 -0.05 -16.06 -1.68
CA ILE A 144 1.01 -15.53 -0.80
C ILE A 144 0.65 -15.62 0.69
N VAL A 145 -0.33 -16.44 1.06
CA VAL A 145 -0.79 -16.55 2.46
C VAL A 145 0.32 -16.99 3.41
N MET A 146 1.26 -17.80 2.92
CA MET A 146 2.45 -18.24 3.67
C MET A 146 3.41 -17.10 4.03
N TYR A 147 3.32 -15.96 3.34
CA TYR A 147 4.09 -14.74 3.60
C TYR A 147 3.35 -13.73 4.50
N SER A 148 2.18 -14.11 5.02
CA SER A 148 1.44 -13.30 5.98
C SER A 148 2.25 -13.13 7.25
N GLN A 149 2.33 -11.88 7.72
CA GLN A 149 2.95 -11.54 9.00
C GLN A 149 1.87 -11.48 10.08
N ASP A 150 2.20 -11.94 11.27
CA ASP A 150 1.37 -11.70 12.44
C ASP A 150 1.49 -10.22 12.84
N ILE A 151 0.37 -9.49 12.79
CA ILE A 151 0.29 -8.07 13.16
C ILE A 151 0.75 -7.85 14.61
N GLY A 152 0.50 -8.81 15.51
CA GLY A 152 0.96 -8.75 16.90
C GLY A 152 2.48 -8.85 17.07
N MET A 153 3.18 -9.35 16.05
CA MET A 153 4.63 -9.56 16.04
C MET A 153 5.37 -8.55 15.16
N LEU A 154 4.66 -7.65 14.47
CA LEU A 154 5.30 -6.57 13.71
C LEU A 154 6.09 -5.64 14.66
N PRO A 155 7.22 -5.05 14.20
CA PRO A 155 7.95 -4.07 14.99
C PRO A 155 7.12 -2.81 15.28
N LYS A 156 7.60 -1.97 16.22
CA LYS A 156 6.98 -0.68 16.60
C LYS A 156 5.51 -0.85 17.02
N GLN A 157 5.27 -1.71 18.01
CA GLN A 157 3.93 -2.02 18.50
C GLN A 157 3.20 -0.81 19.10
N ASP A 158 3.91 0.22 19.53
CA ASP A 158 3.36 1.52 19.90
C ASP A 158 2.57 2.17 18.75
N ILE A 159 3.03 2.00 17.51
CA ILE A 159 2.36 2.51 16.31
C ILE A 159 1.38 1.47 15.76
N ILE A 160 1.78 0.20 15.66
CA ILE A 160 0.90 -0.86 15.14
C ILE A 160 -0.39 -0.99 15.98
N SER A 161 -0.32 -0.75 17.29
CA SER A 161 -1.50 -0.84 18.17
C SER A 161 -2.56 0.22 17.85
N PHE A 162 -2.20 1.37 17.27
CA PHE A 162 -3.18 2.35 16.77
C PHE A 162 -4.05 1.75 15.65
N PHE A 163 -3.48 0.86 14.83
CA PHE A 163 -4.13 0.24 13.69
C PHE A 163 -4.81 -1.10 14.01
N LYS A 164 -4.71 -1.63 15.23
CA LYS A 164 -5.44 -2.85 15.61
C LYS A 164 -6.95 -2.61 15.58
N LEU A 165 -7.69 -3.67 15.21
CA LEU A 165 -9.14 -3.73 15.29
C LEU A 165 -9.63 -3.54 16.73
#